data_AF-A0A920BFP9-F1
#
_entry.id   AF-A0A920BFP9-F1
#
_cell.length_a   1.000
_cell.length_b   1.000
_cell.length_c   1.000
_cell.angle_alpha   90.00
_cell.angle_beta   90.00
_cell.angle_gamma   90.00
#
_symmetry.space_group_name_H-M   'P 1'
#
loop_
_entity.id
_entity.type
_entity.pdbx_description
1 polymer ?
#
loop_
_entity_poly.entity_id
_entity_poly.type
_entity_poly.pdbx_seq_one_letter_code
_entity_poly.pdbx_strand_id
1 'polypeptide(L)' 'MSLGNGLSKLAGKVFRIGHLGDFNDLMLLGTLSGVEMGLSLADIPHQKGGVDAAMSVLND' A
#
# COMPACT_ATOMS: atom_id res chain seq x y z
N MET A 1 8.09 -4.03 8.15
CA MET A 1 7.71 -4.22 6.74
C MET A 1 8.75 -3.56 5.84
N SER A 2 9.16 -4.22 4.75
CA SER A 2 10.11 -3.65 3.78
C SER A 2 9.34 -3.23 2.53
N LEU A 3 9.30 -1.93 2.25
CA LEU A 3 8.69 -1.36 1.03
C LEU A 3 9.80 -0.93 0.06
N GLY A 4 9.51 -0.91 -1.23
CA GLY A 4 10.47 -0.46 -2.23
C GLY A 4 10.79 1.03 -2.05
N ASN A 5 12.06 1.38 -1.78
CA ASN A 5 12.45 2.79 -1.63
C ASN A 5 12.35 3.55 -2.97
N GLY A 6 12.17 4.87 -2.88
CA GLY A 6 12.35 5.79 -4.01
C GLY A 6 13.77 5.75 -4.56
N LEU A 7 13.92 6.08 -5.84
CA LEU A 7 15.21 6.11 -6.54
C LEU A 7 15.67 7.55 -6.78
N SER A 8 16.99 7.74 -6.91
CA SER A 8 17.61 9.03 -7.26
C SER A 8 17.09 10.18 -6.38
N LYS A 9 16.46 11.20 -6.98
CA LYS A 9 15.94 12.39 -6.27
C LYS A 9 14.83 12.08 -5.25
N LEU A 10 14.26 10.87 -5.30
CA LEU A 10 13.17 10.42 -4.43
C LEU A 10 13.63 9.47 -3.32
N ALA A 11 14.92 9.14 -3.23
CA ALA A 11 15.45 8.26 -2.20
C ALA A 11 15.13 8.78 -0.79
N GLY A 12 14.53 7.92 0.04
CA GLY A 12 14.14 8.25 1.43
C GLY A 12 12.93 9.17 1.56
N LYS A 13 12.30 9.57 0.45
CA LYS A 13 11.12 10.46 0.45
C LYS A 13 9.82 9.77 0.13
N VAL A 14 9.90 8.66 -0.62
CA VAL A 14 8.73 7.90 -1.06
C VAL A 14 9.01 6.41 -0.90
N PHE A 15 7.93 5.64 -0.85
CA PHE A 15 7.95 4.21 -1.09
C PHE A 15 7.15 3.88 -2.35
N ARG A 16 7.37 2.68 -2.90
CA ARG A 16 6.71 2.17 -4.10
C ARG A 16 6.03 0.86 -3.78
N ILE A 17 4.84 0.68 -4.36
CA ILE A 17 4.09 -0.58 -4.36
C ILE A 17 4.19 -1.13 -5.78
N GLY A 18 4.86 -2.26 -5.94
CA GLY A 18 4.93 -2.97 -7.22
C GLY A 18 3.71 -3.89 -7.36
N HIS A 19 3.04 -3.83 -8.51
CA HIS A 19 1.82 -4.59 -8.81
C HIS A 19 1.89 -5.25 -10.20
N LEU A 20 3.07 -5.76 -10.57
CA LEU A 20 3.35 -6.37 -11.88
C LEU A 20 3.70 -7.86 -11.72
N GLY A 21 3.35 -8.65 -12.73
CA GLY A 21 3.60 -10.10 -12.76
C GLY A 21 2.40 -10.91 -12.30
N ASP A 22 2.65 -12.06 -11.67
CA ASP A 22 1.63 -12.89 -11.04
C ASP A 22 1.19 -12.24 -9.71
N PHE A 23 0.30 -11.27 -9.83
CA PHE A 23 -0.19 -10.44 -8.72
C PHE A 23 -1.72 -10.41 -8.78
N ASN A 24 -2.35 -10.97 -7.76
CA ASN A 24 -3.81 -11.09 -7.69
C ASN A 24 -4.42 -10.16 -6.63
N ASP A 25 -5.74 -10.07 -6.63
CA ASP A 25 -6.53 -9.18 -5.79
C ASP A 25 -6.29 -9.39 -4.29
N LEU A 26 -6.12 -10.64 -3.84
CA LEU A 26 -5.82 -10.92 -2.43
C LEU A 26 -4.44 -10.40 -2.03
N MET A 27 -3.45 -10.47 -2.92
CA MET A 27 -2.12 -9.89 -2.69
C MET A 27 -2.17 -8.36 -2.65
N LEU A 28 -2.98 -7.74 -3.52
CA LEU A 28 -3.22 -6.30 -3.49
C LEU A 28 -3.85 -5.86 -2.16
N LEU A 29 -4.94 -6.51 -1.75
CA LEU A 29 -5.64 -6.21 -0.49
C LEU A 29 -4.73 -6.41 0.72
N GLY A 30 -3.94 -7.49 0.75
CA GLY A 30 -2.94 -7.72 1.80
C GLY A 30 -1.88 -6.62 1.86
N THR A 31 -1.42 -6.14 0.70
CA THR A 31 -0.46 -5.04 0.60
C THR A 31 -1.03 -3.74 1.14
N LEU A 32 -2.25 -3.36 0.73
CA LEU A 32 -2.92 -2.14 1.20
C LEU A 32 -3.22 -2.20 2.70
N SER A 33 -3.65 -3.36 3.19
CA SER A 33 -3.85 -3.60 4.63
C SER A 33 -2.55 -3.39 5.42
N GLY A 34 -1.43 -3.91 4.91
CA GLY A 34 -0.11 -3.70 5.50
C GLY A 34 0.29 -2.22 5.56
N VAL A 35 0.00 -1.45 4.51
CA VAL A 35 0.27 -0.01 4.47
C VAL A 35 -0.58 0.74 5.50
N GLU A 36 -1.89 0.53 5.53
CA GLU A 36 -2.80 1.22 6.46
C GLU A 36 -2.46 0.90 7.94
N MET A 37 -2.15 -0.37 8.23
CA MET A 37 -1.64 -0.77 9.55
C MET A 37 -0.30 -0.09 9.87
N GLY A 38 0.63 -0.04 8.93
CA GLY A 38 1.94 0.58 9.11
C GLY A 38 1.85 2.08 9.40
N LEU A 39 1.01 2.81 8.67
CA LEU A 39 0.74 4.23 8.91
C LEU A 39 0.12 4.46 10.28
N SER A 40 -0.83 3.59 10.68
CA SER A 40 -1.44 3.64 12.02
C SER A 40 -0.42 3.41 13.14
N LEU A 41 0.44 2.39 13.01
CA LEU A 41 1.46 2.07 14.02
C LEU A 41 2.54 3.16 14.14
N ALA A 42 2.81 3.87 13.05
CA ALA A 42 3.77 4.98 13.01
C ALA A 42 3.15 6.33 13.40
N ASP A 43 1.86 6.35 13.81
CA ASP A 43 1.10 7.56 14.15
C ASP A 43 1.11 8.62 13.02
N ILE A 44 1.11 8.16 11.77
CA ILE A 44 1.03 9.03 10.60
C ILE A 44 -0.45 9.33 10.33
N PRO A 45 -0.86 10.61 10.26
CA PRO A 45 -2.24 10.96 9.90
C PRO A 45 -2.60 10.44 8.50
N HIS A 46 -3.66 9.64 8.42
CA HIS A 46 -4.19 9.09 7.17
C HIS A 46 -5.70 8.86 7.30
N GLN A 47 -6.39 8.76 6.17
CA GLN A 47 -7.80 8.35 6.14
C GLN A 47 -7.88 6.82 6.18
N LYS A 48 -8.72 6.29 7.07
CA LYS A 48 -9.00 4.86 7.16
C LYS A 48 -9.98 4.40 6.08
N GLY A 49 -9.96 3.10 5.77
CA GLY A 49 -10.88 2.47 4.82
C GLY A 49 -10.33 2.41 3.40
N GLY A 50 -9.01 2.53 3.21
CA GLY A 50 -8.39 2.39 1.89
C GLY A 50 -8.55 0.98 1.32
N VAL A 51 -8.55 -0.04 2.20
CA VAL A 51 -8.82 -1.43 1.84
C VAL A 51 -10.27 -1.62 1.38
N ASP A 52 -11.24 -1.01 2.07
CA ASP A 52 -12.65 -1.08 1.69
C ASP A 52 -12.91 -0.40 0.34
N ALA A 53 -12.25 0.74 0.10
CA ALA A 53 -12.32 1.43 -1.19
C ALA A 53 -11.76 0.55 -2.33
N ALA A 54 -10.67 -0.17 -2.08
CA ALA A 54 -10.12 -1.12 -3.06
C ALA A 54 -11.06 -2.30 -3.30
N MET A 55 -11.66 -2.87 -2.25
CA MET A 55 -12.64 -3.96 -2.40
C MET A 55 -13.86 -3.52 -3.21
N SER A 56 -14.34 -2.29 -3.05
CA SER A 56 -15.43 -1.77 -3.86
C SER A 56 -15.09 -1.79 -5.35
N VAL A 57 -13.87 -1.41 -5.73
CA VAL A 57 -13.43 -1.40 -7.14
C VAL A 57 -13.26 -2.81 -7.71
N LEU A 58 -12.85 -3.77 -6.88
CA LEU A 58 -12.59 -5.15 -7.32
C LEU A 58 -13.86 -6.00 -7.45
N ASN A 59 -14.96 -5.57 -6.82
CA ASN A 59 -16.24 -6.26 -6.87
C ASN A 59 -17.13 -5.82 -8.06
N ASP A 60 -16.70 -4.81 -8.82
CA ASP A 60 -17.36 -4.28 -10.02
C ASP A 60 -16.78 -4.90 -11.31
#